data_AF-A0A6J4J8D1-F1
#
_entry.id   AF-A0A6J4J8D1-F1
#
_cell.length_a   1.000
_cell.length_b   1.000
_cell.length_c   1.000
_cell.angle_alpha   90.00
_cell.angle_beta   90.00
_cell.angle_gamma   90.00
#
_symmetry.space_group_name_H-M   'P 1'
#
loop_
_entity.id
_entity.type
_entity.pdbx_description
1 polymer ?
#
loop_
_entity_poly.entity_id
_entity_poly.type
_entity_poly.pdbx_seq_one_letter_code
_entity_poly.pdbx_strand_id
1 'polypeptide(L)'
;MTPGTDWIDQAQRLVEAVRDNLAAAVPPAAAPESDAGGHPADCSWCPVCQVAAVVRGERPEITAALADLLTTAATALRTVAEAGRTAEPASEPAQDSEPPAPVQQIEIA
;
A
#
# COMPACT_ATOMS: atom_id res chain seq x y z
N MET A 1 -21.81 -4.91 -3.57
CA MET A 1 -20.58 -5.35 -2.89
C MET A 1 -19.49 -5.30 -3.93
N THR A 2 -18.61 -4.32 -3.86
CA THR A 2 -17.59 -4.06 -4.89
C THR A 2 -16.29 -4.68 -4.37
N PRO A 3 -15.79 -5.78 -4.97
CA PRO A 3 -14.58 -6.48 -4.50
C PRO A 3 -13.35 -5.57 -4.37
N GLY A 4 -13.36 -4.44 -5.09
CA GLY A 4 -12.34 -3.40 -5.03
C GLY A 4 -12.22 -2.66 -3.69
N THR A 5 -13.27 -2.61 -2.87
CA THR A 5 -13.22 -1.91 -1.57
C THR A 5 -12.75 -2.84 -0.45
N ASP A 6 -13.11 -4.13 -0.52
CA ASP A 6 -12.79 -5.13 0.52
C ASP A 6 -11.28 -5.35 0.68
N TRP A 7 -10.51 -5.34 -0.43
CA TRP A 7 -9.05 -5.49 -0.36
C TRP A 7 -8.36 -4.22 0.19
N ILE A 8 -8.92 -3.03 -0.06
CA ILE A 8 -8.40 -1.77 0.48
C ILE A 8 -8.56 -1.77 1.99
N ASP A 9 -9.72 -2.20 2.49
CA ASP A 9 -9.98 -2.31 3.92
C ASP A 9 -9.04 -3.34 4.58
N GLN A 10 -8.77 -4.48 3.91
CA GLN A 10 -7.79 -5.46 4.39
C GLN A 10 -6.36 -4.88 4.40
N ALA A 11 -5.97 -4.13 3.37
CA ALA A 11 -4.67 -3.47 3.30
C ALA A 11 -4.50 -2.43 4.42
N GLN A 12 -5.53 -1.62 4.68
CA GLN A 12 -5.52 -0.65 5.77
C GLN A 12 -5.37 -1.32 7.14
N ARG A 13 -6.08 -2.43 7.38
CA ARG A 13 -5.94 -3.21 8.62
C ARG A 13 -4.54 -3.79 8.77
N LEU A 14 -3.94 -4.27 7.69
CA LEU A 14 -2.57 -4.78 7.71
C LEU A 14 -1.56 -3.67 8.04
N VAL A 15 -1.69 -2.49 7.41
CA VAL A 15 -0.82 -1.35 7.68
C VAL A 15 -0.92 -0.91 9.14
N GLU A 16 -2.13 -0.84 9.69
CA GLU A 16 -2.32 -0.46 11.09
C GLU A 16 -1.69 -1.48 12.04
N ALA A 17 -1.88 -2.78 11.79
CA ALA A 17 -1.27 -3.84 12.59
C ALA A 17 0.27 -3.79 12.55
N VAL A 18 0.86 -3.46 11.39
CA VAL A 18 2.31 -3.26 11.25
C VAL A 18 2.75 -2.02 12.02
N ARG A 19 2.01 -0.92 11.96
CA ARG A 19 2.32 0.33 12.69
C ARG A 19 2.30 0.10 14.20
N ASP A 20 1.32 -0.62 14.72
CA ASP A 20 1.21 -0.95 16.14
C ASP A 20 2.37 -1.83 16.60
N ASN A 21 2.77 -2.81 15.78
CA ASN A 21 3.94 -3.64 16.07
C ASN A 21 5.24 -2.82 16.12
N LEU A 22 5.42 -1.91 15.16
CA LEU A 22 6.58 -1.02 15.13
C LEU A 22 6.59 -0.07 16.33
N ALA A 23 5.44 0.51 16.70
CA ALA A 23 5.33 1.36 17.88
C ALA A 23 5.66 0.61 19.17
N ALA A 24 5.27 -0.68 19.27
CA ALA A 24 5.63 -1.54 20.39
C ALA A 24 7.13 -1.93 20.39
N ALA A 25 7.75 -2.05 19.22
CA ALA A 25 9.16 -2.41 19.07
C ALA A 25 10.12 -1.22 19.29
N VAL A 26 9.65 0.02 19.16
CA VAL A 26 10.44 1.22 19.44
C VAL A 26 10.28 1.58 20.92
N PRO A 27 11.28 1.32 21.78
CA PRO A 27 11.22 1.82 23.16
C PRO A 27 11.13 3.36 23.13
N PRO A 28 10.37 3.99 24.06
CA PRO A 28 10.38 5.44 24.17
C PRO A 28 11.84 5.89 24.36
N ALA A 29 12.27 6.85 23.55
CA ALA A 29 13.64 7.35 23.54
C ALA A 29 14.05 7.83 24.93
N ALA A 30 14.67 6.94 25.72
CA ALA A 30 15.45 7.32 26.87
C ALA A 30 16.69 8.07 26.36
N ALA A 31 16.99 9.19 27.00
CA ALA A 31 18.04 10.13 26.60
C ALA A 31 19.38 9.45 26.29
N PRO A 32 20.18 9.97 25.33
CA PRO A 32 21.45 9.38 24.96
C PRO A 32 22.48 9.57 26.08
N GLU A 33 22.70 8.54 26.89
CA GLU A 33 23.94 8.42 27.64
C GLU A 33 25.04 8.14 26.61
N SER A 34 25.81 9.19 26.31
CA SER A 34 26.92 9.14 25.39
C SER A 34 28.08 8.38 26.02
N ASP A 35 28.19 7.08 25.75
CA ASP A 35 29.44 6.36 25.94
C ASP A 35 30.20 6.31 24.60
N ALA A 36 31.16 7.24 24.48
CA ALA A 36 32.07 7.33 23.36
C ALA A 36 33.11 6.20 23.47
N GLY A 37 32.76 5.00 23.02
CA GLY A 37 33.70 3.87 23.11
C GLY A 37 33.22 2.61 22.41
N GLY A 38 33.12 2.63 21.08
CA GLY A 38 32.90 1.43 20.26
C GLY A 38 31.56 0.75 20.51
N HIS A 39 30.64 0.83 19.55
CA HIS A 39 29.37 0.10 19.66
C HIS A 39 29.68 -1.40 19.88
N PRO A 40 29.25 -2.01 21.01
CA PRO A 40 29.51 -3.42 21.26
C PRO A 40 28.92 -4.25 20.11
N ALA A 41 29.45 -5.46 19.89
CA ALA A 41 28.97 -6.39 18.84
C ALA A 41 27.44 -6.61 18.89
N ASP A 42 26.80 -6.32 20.02
CA ASP A 42 25.37 -6.33 20.28
C ASP A 42 24.56 -5.29 19.50
N CYS A 43 25.20 -4.19 19.03
CA CYS A 43 24.54 -3.23 18.14
C CYS A 43 24.19 -3.83 16.76
N SER A 44 24.81 -4.94 16.36
CA SER A 44 24.42 -5.67 15.14
C SER A 44 23.12 -6.47 15.29
N TRP A 45 22.69 -6.74 16.52
CA TRP A 45 21.47 -7.50 16.83
C TRP A 45 20.25 -6.60 17.10
N CYS A 46 20.47 -5.32 17.41
CA CYS A 46 19.38 -4.37 17.63
C CYS A 46 18.72 -3.97 16.30
N PRO A 47 17.40 -4.18 16.12
CA PRO A 47 16.71 -3.85 14.87
C PRO A 47 16.76 -2.35 14.53
N VAL A 48 16.78 -1.47 15.53
CA VAL A 48 16.93 -0.02 15.32
C VAL A 48 18.31 0.32 14.76
N CYS A 49 19.38 -0.29 15.28
CA CYS A 49 20.73 -0.09 14.80
C CYS A 49 20.93 -0.66 13.38
N GLN A 50 20.31 -1.80 13.06
CA GLN A 50 20.30 -2.33 11.69
C GLN A 50 19.61 -1.37 10.71
N VAL A 51 18.43 -0.83 11.08
CA VAL A 51 17.73 0.16 10.25
C VAL A 51 18.59 1.41 10.08
N ALA A 52 19.21 1.92 11.15
CA ALA A 52 20.09 3.07 11.08
C ALA A 52 21.31 2.84 10.17
N ALA A 53 21.90 1.64 10.19
CA ALA A 53 23.00 1.27 9.29
C ALA A 53 22.58 1.26 7.81
N VAL A 54 21.37 0.75 7.51
CA VAL A 54 20.80 0.81 6.16
C VAL A 54 20.53 2.25 5.73
N VAL A 55 19.97 3.09 6.60
CA VAL A 55 19.69 4.51 6.33
C VAL A 55 20.98 5.32 6.13
N ARG A 56 22.05 5.02 6.89
CA ARG A 56 23.37 5.65 6.69
C ARG A 56 24.09 5.17 5.44
N GLY A 57 23.59 4.14 4.75
CA GLY A 57 24.22 3.58 3.56
C GLY A 57 25.44 2.72 3.86
N GLU A 58 25.57 2.20 5.09
CA GLU A 58 26.65 1.25 5.46
C GLU A 58 26.50 -0.10 4.71
N ARG A 59 25.36 -0.30 4.03
CA ARG A 59 25.05 -1.46 3.17
C ARG A 59 24.59 -0.99 1.77
N PRO A 60 25.50 -0.50 0.91
CA PRO A 60 25.15 0.12 -0.36
C PRO A 60 24.36 -0.81 -1.30
N GLU A 61 24.55 -2.12 -1.21
CA GLU A 61 23.85 -3.14 -1.99
C GLU A 61 22.36 -3.21 -1.59
N ILE A 62 22.07 -3.11 -0.29
CA ILE A 62 20.69 -3.12 0.22
C ILE A 62 20.00 -1.81 -0.14
N THR A 63 20.72 -0.68 0.00
CA THR A 63 20.18 0.64 -0.35
C THR A 63 19.84 0.73 -1.84
N ALA A 64 20.69 0.17 -2.72
CA ALA A 64 20.41 0.12 -4.16
C ALA A 64 19.17 -0.75 -4.48
N ALA A 65 19.10 -1.96 -3.94
CA ALA A 65 17.95 -2.84 -4.14
C ALA A 65 16.65 -2.22 -3.58
N LEU A 66 16.72 -1.50 -2.46
CA LEU A 66 15.60 -0.77 -1.89
C LEU A 66 15.16 0.38 -2.81
N ALA A 67 16.09 1.13 -3.39
CA ALA A 67 15.79 2.20 -4.33
C ALA A 67 15.10 1.68 -5.61
N ASP A 68 15.56 0.53 -6.13
CA ASP A 68 14.93 -0.13 -7.28
C ASP A 68 13.51 -0.61 -6.96
N LEU A 69 13.32 -1.19 -5.77
CA LEU A 69 12.00 -1.61 -5.29
C LEU A 69 11.05 -0.42 -5.14
N LEU A 70 11.51 0.68 -4.54
CA LEU A 70 10.74 1.90 -4.36
C LEU A 70 10.38 2.55 -5.70
N THR A 71 11.31 2.57 -6.65
CA THR A 71 11.05 3.05 -8.02
C THR A 71 9.98 2.22 -8.71
N THR A 72 10.06 0.90 -8.59
CA THR A 72 9.07 -0.04 -9.14
C THR A 72 7.70 0.18 -8.51
N ALA A 73 7.65 0.30 -7.18
CA ALA A 73 6.41 0.57 -6.45
C ALA A 73 5.79 1.92 -6.84
N ALA A 74 6.59 2.99 -6.94
CA ALA A 74 6.12 4.31 -7.38
C ALA A 74 5.54 4.26 -8.80
N THR A 75 6.17 3.50 -9.69
CA THR A 75 5.68 3.29 -11.06
C THR A 75 4.33 2.59 -11.06
N ALA A 76 4.18 1.52 -10.29
CA ALA A 76 2.92 0.79 -10.15
C ALA A 76 1.80 1.64 -9.52
N LEU A 77 2.11 2.46 -8.51
CA LEU A 77 1.13 3.38 -7.94
C LEU A 77 0.69 4.43 -8.95
N ARG A 78 1.60 4.91 -9.80
CA ARG A 78 1.27 5.85 -10.87
C ARG A 78 0.34 5.22 -11.90
N THR A 79 0.60 3.98 -12.33
CA THR A 79 -0.28 3.30 -13.29
C THR A 79 -1.67 3.07 -12.74
N VAL A 80 -1.80 2.69 -11.46
CA VAL A 80 -3.10 2.57 -10.79
C VAL A 80 -3.81 3.91 -10.68
N ALA A 81 -3.08 4.98 -10.33
CA ALA A 81 -3.64 6.33 -10.25
C ALA A 81 -4.15 6.85 -11.60
N GLU A 82 -3.45 6.58 -12.71
CA GLU A 82 -3.92 6.94 -14.05
C GLU A 82 -5.12 6.08 -14.49
N ALA A 83 -5.14 4.79 -14.16
CA ALA A 83 -6.27 3.91 -14.47
C ALA A 83 -7.57 4.36 -13.80
N GLY A 84 -7.49 4.90 -12.56
CA GLY A 84 -8.64 5.47 -11.86
C GLY A 84 -9.18 6.77 -12.46
N ARG A 85 -8.39 7.51 -13.24
CA ARG A 85 -8.83 8.78 -13.88
C ARG A 85 -9.53 8.58 -15.23
N THR A 86 -9.34 7.42 -15.88
CA THR A 86 -9.91 7.14 -17.21
C THR A 86 -11.38 6.71 -17.16
N ALA A 87 -11.95 6.52 -15.96
CA ALA A 87 -13.38 6.27 -15.78
C ALA A 87 -14.19 7.58 -15.73
N GLU A 88 -14.08 8.43 -16.75
CA GLU A 88 -15.15 9.37 -17.05
C GLU A 88 -16.17 8.61 -17.90
N PRO A 89 -17.40 8.35 -17.42
CA PRO A 89 -18.40 7.69 -18.25
C PRO A 89 -18.66 8.63 -19.43
N ALA A 90 -18.23 8.22 -20.62
CA ALA A 90 -18.70 8.83 -21.84
C ALA A 90 -20.22 8.75 -21.78
N SER A 91 -20.90 9.89 -21.68
CA SER A 91 -22.34 9.99 -21.80
C SER A 91 -22.73 9.34 -23.13
N GLU A 92 -23.19 8.09 -23.06
CA GLU A 92 -23.84 7.44 -24.19
C GLU A 92 -24.99 8.36 -24.61
N PRO A 93 -25.09 8.78 -25.88
CA PRO A 93 -26.25 9.51 -26.33
C PRO A 93 -27.45 8.61 -26.09
N ALA A 94 -28.45 9.16 -25.39
CA ALA A 94 -29.70 8.47 -25.08
C ALA A 94 -30.21 7.77 -26.34
N GLN A 95 -30.05 6.45 -26.37
CA GLN A 95 -30.72 5.64 -27.37
C GLN A 95 -32.19 5.69 -27.00
N ASP A 96 -32.96 6.36 -27.85
CA ASP A 96 -34.41 6.38 -27.84
C ASP A 96 -34.89 4.93 -27.70
N SER A 97 -35.35 4.57 -26.51
CA SER A 97 -35.88 3.24 -26.24
C SER A 97 -37.18 3.11 -27.02
N GLU A 98 -37.08 2.48 -28.18
CA GLU A 98 -38.23 2.04 -28.97
C GLU A 98 -39.20 1.25 -28.06
N PRO A 99 -40.53 1.49 -28.13
CA PRO A 99 -41.47 0.87 -27.21
C PRO A 99 -41.40 -0.66 -27.31
N PRO A 100 -41.41 -1.40 -26.19
CA PRO A 100 -41.36 -2.85 -26.23
C PRO A 100 -42.56 -3.41 -27.01
N ALA A 101 -42.27 -4.31 -27.96
CA ALA A 101 -43.29 -4.97 -28.77
C ALA A 101 -44.29 -5.73 -27.86
N PRO A 102 -45.59 -5.70 -28.18
CA PRO A 102 -46.61 -6.33 -27.34
C PRO A 102 -46.43 -7.86 -27.35
N VAL A 103 -46.20 -8.43 -26.16
CA VAL A 103 -46.15 -9.87 -25.94
C VAL A 103 -47.56 -10.39 -25.65
N GLN A 104 -48.02 -11.39 -26.41
CA GLN A 104 -49.32 -12.02 -26.20
C GLN A 104 -49.23 -13.02 -25.04
N GLN A 105 -49.96 -12.76 -23.96
CA GLN A 105 -50.08 -13.69 -22.84
C GLN A 105 -51.13 -14.75 -23.16
N ILE A 106 -50.73 -16.02 -23.05
CA ILE A 106 -51.63 -17.17 -23.20
C ILE A 106 -52.00 -17.60 -21.78
N GLU A 107 -53.26 -17.42 -21.39
CA GLU A 107 -53.80 -18.00 -20.17
C GLU A 107 -53.98 -19.52 -20.34
N ILE A 108 -53.47 -20.28 -19.37
CA ILE A 108 -53.64 -21.72 -19.28
C ILE A 108 -54.67 -21.96 -18.17
N ALA A 109 -55.83 -22.51 -18.55
CA ALA A 109 -56.95 -22.84 -17.67
C ALA A 109 -56.76 -24.19 -16.96
#